data_AF-A0A9W6KKF2-F1
#
_entry.id   AF-A0A9W6KKF2-F1
#
_cell.length_a   1.000
_cell.length_b   1.000
_cell.length_c   1.000
_cell.angle_alpha   90.00
_cell.angle_beta   90.00
_cell.angle_gamma   90.00
#
_symmetry.space_group_name_H-M   'P 1'
#
loop_
_entity.id
_entity.type
_entity.pdbx_description
1 polymer ?
#
loop_
_entity_poly.entity_id
_entity_poly.type
_entity_poly.pdbx_seq_one_letter_code
_entity_poly.pdbx_strand_id
1 'polypeptide(L)'
;MDDIDDRAWLEQLDLITAWGEASAANQTPPPAAAELWAQARRHSGLRLPDRPDPVLLAQLRAAFTRGRFPAHIDLAALAAAVRARGHDATVAHTGGGVAVLYAGRRAPDRHGDLRWSAAVGPGRYPGRDTDFPIADPADCYLGPDDDDTWGIRVPPGWTLDLLTDLTTAVIAEVEADRARFTQAADAARDAMLAAFTAHYPHADPTPVAADDTFNRACTTLLAGWLDEHLPGDRRPPAHLAALAARTPTGPGDAAEPAGQR
;
A
#
# COMPACT_ATOMS: atom_id res chain seq x y z
N MET A 1 13.19 -25.76 -14.11
CA MET A 1 11.81 -25.72 -13.57
C MET A 1 10.98 -26.31 -14.67
N ASP A 2 10.89 -27.64 -14.67
CA ASP A 2 10.29 -28.41 -15.76
C ASP A 2 8.78 -28.21 -15.76
N ASP A 3 8.27 -27.81 -16.92
CA ASP A 3 6.91 -27.83 -17.44
C ASP A 3 5.82 -28.26 -16.41
N ILE A 4 5.44 -27.32 -15.53
CA ILE A 4 4.09 -27.37 -14.97
C ILE A 4 3.18 -26.98 -16.12
N ASP A 5 2.27 -27.86 -16.51
CA ASP A 5 1.24 -27.53 -17.49
C ASP A 5 0.41 -26.37 -16.92
N ASP A 6 0.59 -25.18 -17.51
CA ASP A 6 -0.06 -23.94 -17.09
C ASP A 6 -1.58 -24.14 -16.98
N ARG A 7 -2.18 -24.98 -17.82
CA ARG A 7 -3.62 -25.26 -17.76
C ARG A 7 -3.98 -26.10 -16.54
N ALA A 8 -3.28 -27.22 -16.31
CA ALA A 8 -3.54 -28.08 -15.17
C ALA A 8 -3.32 -27.33 -13.84
N TRP A 9 -2.38 -26.39 -13.82
CA TRP A 9 -2.13 -25.55 -12.67
C TRP A 9 -3.25 -24.54 -12.42
N LEU A 10 -3.72 -23.86 -13.47
CA LEU A 10 -4.88 -22.96 -13.38
C LEU A 10 -6.13 -23.71 -12.90
N GLU A 11 -6.41 -24.90 -13.44
CA GLU A 11 -7.53 -25.76 -12.99
C GLU A 11 -7.41 -26.12 -11.50
N GLN A 12 -6.19 -26.38 -11.02
CA GLN A 12 -5.94 -26.61 -9.60
C GLN A 12 -6.16 -25.35 -8.76
N LEU A 13 -5.74 -24.17 -9.22
CA LEU A 13 -6.00 -22.91 -8.52
C LEU A 13 -7.51 -22.64 -8.43
N ASP A 14 -8.28 -22.89 -9.48
CA ASP A 14 -9.74 -22.74 -9.48
C ASP A 14 -10.40 -23.67 -8.45
N LEU A 15 -9.94 -24.93 -8.35
CA LEU A 15 -10.43 -25.87 -7.33
C LEU A 15 -10.12 -25.40 -5.91
N ILE A 16 -8.94 -24.82 -5.69
CA ILE A 16 -8.54 -24.26 -4.40
C ILE A 16 -9.35 -22.99 -4.08
N THR A 17 -9.70 -22.18 -5.08
CA THR A 17 -10.65 -21.07 -4.93
C THR A 17 -12.04 -21.57 -4.54
N ALA A 18 -12.59 -22.57 -5.22
CA ALA A 18 -13.87 -23.18 -4.85
C ALA A 18 -13.85 -23.77 -3.43
N TRP A 19 -12.72 -24.35 -3.00
CA TRP A 19 -12.55 -24.79 -1.62
C TRP A 19 -12.58 -23.61 -0.64
N GLY A 20 -11.94 -22.49 -0.98
CA GLY A 20 -12.03 -21.23 -0.22
C GLY A 20 -13.48 -20.77 -0.03
N GLU A 21 -14.26 -20.75 -1.10
CA GLU A 21 -15.68 -20.38 -1.10
C GLU A 21 -16.51 -21.30 -0.18
N ALA A 22 -16.36 -22.61 -0.36
CA ALA A 22 -17.03 -23.61 0.48
C ALA A 22 -16.61 -23.49 1.95
N SER A 23 -15.35 -23.17 2.22
CA SER A 23 -14.83 -22.99 3.56
C SER A 23 -15.39 -21.73 4.23
N ALA A 24 -15.61 -20.65 3.47
CA ALA A 24 -16.29 -19.44 3.95
C ALA A 24 -17.76 -19.73 4.27
N ALA A 25 -18.48 -20.38 3.35
CA ALA A 25 -19.89 -20.72 3.51
C ALA A 25 -20.12 -21.63 4.74
N ASN A 26 -19.20 -22.55 5.00
CA ASN A 26 -19.28 -23.48 6.14
C ASN A 26 -18.57 -22.97 7.41
N GLN A 27 -18.01 -21.77 7.40
CA GLN A 27 -17.25 -21.19 8.52
C GLN A 27 -16.13 -22.09 9.06
N THR A 28 -15.52 -22.93 8.21
CA THR A 28 -14.43 -23.81 8.63
C THR A 28 -13.13 -23.02 8.74
N PRO A 29 -12.17 -23.38 9.60
CA PRO A 29 -10.88 -22.71 9.67
C PRO A 29 -10.11 -22.78 8.34
N PRO A 30 -9.26 -21.80 8.01
CA PRO A 30 -8.35 -21.91 6.88
C PRO A 30 -7.41 -23.13 7.03
N PRO A 31 -7.10 -23.84 5.94
CA PRO A 31 -6.18 -24.97 5.97
C PRO A 31 -4.75 -24.50 6.24
N ALA A 32 -3.96 -25.37 6.88
CA ALA A 32 -2.54 -25.16 7.03
C ALA A 32 -1.81 -25.26 5.68
N ALA A 33 -0.62 -24.67 5.60
CA ALA A 33 0.17 -24.66 4.37
C ALA A 33 0.49 -26.08 3.84
N ALA A 34 0.75 -27.02 4.76
CA ALA A 34 0.98 -28.42 4.43
C ALA A 34 -0.27 -29.10 3.84
N GLU A 35 -1.47 -28.70 4.27
CA GLU A 35 -2.74 -29.25 3.77
C GLU A 35 -3.05 -28.73 2.35
N LEU A 36 -2.82 -27.43 2.09
CA LEU A 36 -2.89 -26.85 0.74
C LEU A 36 -1.94 -27.57 -0.22
N TRP A 37 -0.69 -27.78 0.21
CA TRP A 37 0.31 -28.48 -0.60
C TRP A 37 -0.07 -29.94 -0.85
N ALA A 38 -0.51 -30.66 0.20
CA ALA A 38 -0.95 -32.05 0.08
C ALA A 38 -2.16 -32.18 -0.84
N GLN A 39 -3.09 -31.22 -0.81
CA GLN A 39 -4.24 -31.20 -1.70
C GLN A 39 -3.83 -30.99 -3.16
N ALA A 40 -2.93 -30.04 -3.44
CA ALA A 40 -2.42 -29.80 -4.80
C ALA A 40 -1.70 -31.03 -5.38
N ARG A 41 -0.94 -31.75 -4.54
CA ARG A 41 -0.24 -32.98 -4.93
C ARG A 41 -1.14 -34.16 -5.26
N ARG A 42 -2.43 -34.13 -4.90
CA ARG A 42 -3.39 -35.18 -5.28
C ARG A 42 -3.78 -35.09 -6.75
N HIS A 43 -3.54 -33.94 -7.39
CA HIS A 43 -3.83 -33.76 -8.81
C HIS A 43 -2.78 -34.50 -9.66
N SER A 44 -3.16 -35.63 -10.26
CA SER A 44 -2.26 -36.51 -11.00
C SER A 44 -1.58 -35.86 -12.22
N GLY A 45 -2.17 -34.79 -12.76
CA GLY A 45 -1.61 -34.02 -13.87
C GLY A 45 -0.48 -33.05 -13.46
N LEU A 46 -0.34 -32.74 -12.17
CA LEU A 46 0.67 -31.79 -11.69
C LEU A 46 1.90 -32.53 -11.16
N ARG A 47 3.05 -32.35 -11.81
CA ARG A 47 4.34 -32.90 -11.37
C ARG A 47 4.99 -32.01 -10.31
N LEU A 48 4.31 -31.84 -9.17
CA LEU A 48 4.81 -31.02 -8.07
C LEU A 48 5.93 -31.71 -7.30
N PRO A 49 6.92 -30.96 -6.79
CA PRO A 49 7.98 -31.51 -5.95
C PRO A 49 7.44 -32.05 -4.62
N ASP A 50 8.18 -32.96 -3.99
CA ASP A 50 7.79 -33.51 -2.69
C ASP A 50 7.71 -32.45 -1.60
N ARG A 51 8.68 -31.53 -1.62
CA ARG A 51 8.76 -30.39 -0.70
C ARG A 51 7.96 -29.21 -1.25
N PRO A 52 7.27 -28.44 -0.38
CA PRO A 52 6.59 -27.23 -0.80
C PRO A 52 7.55 -26.24 -1.47
N ASP A 53 7.25 -25.90 -2.71
CA ASP A 53 7.87 -24.74 -3.36
C ASP A 53 7.21 -23.47 -2.81
N PRO A 54 7.98 -22.49 -2.28
CA PRO A 54 7.41 -21.28 -1.68
C PRO A 54 6.55 -20.45 -2.62
N VAL A 55 6.90 -20.40 -3.92
CA VAL A 55 6.18 -19.60 -4.93
C VAL A 55 4.84 -20.26 -5.26
N LEU A 56 4.85 -21.57 -5.52
CA LEU A 56 3.62 -22.32 -5.82
C LEU A 56 2.69 -22.37 -4.60
N LEU A 57 3.25 -22.50 -3.40
CA LEU A 57 2.49 -22.45 -2.16
C LEU A 57 1.83 -21.08 -1.93
N ALA A 58 2.52 -19.98 -2.27
CA ALA A 58 1.94 -18.64 -2.22
C ALA A 58 0.75 -18.51 -3.19
N GLN A 59 0.84 -19.09 -4.39
CA GLN A 59 -0.26 -19.09 -5.36
C GLN A 59 -1.47 -19.89 -4.88
N LEU A 60 -1.27 -21.07 -4.26
CA LEU A 60 -2.34 -21.86 -3.65
C LEU A 60 -3.03 -21.10 -2.51
N ARG A 61 -2.25 -20.44 -1.64
CA ARG A 61 -2.78 -19.59 -0.55
C ARG A 61 -3.60 -18.43 -1.11
N ALA A 62 -3.10 -17.76 -2.15
CA ALA A 62 -3.81 -16.67 -2.80
C ALA A 62 -5.14 -17.14 -3.43
N ALA A 63 -5.14 -18.29 -4.10
CA ALA A 63 -6.35 -18.88 -4.67
C ALA A 63 -7.39 -19.23 -3.59
N PHE A 64 -6.99 -19.86 -2.50
CA PHE A 64 -7.88 -20.20 -1.39
C PHE A 64 -8.47 -18.94 -0.77
N THR A 65 -7.62 -17.95 -0.51
CA THR A 65 -8.03 -16.70 0.13
C THR A 65 -8.96 -15.88 -0.76
N ARG A 66 -8.74 -15.87 -2.07
CA ARG A 66 -9.65 -15.26 -3.06
C ARG A 66 -11.04 -15.86 -2.98
N GLY A 67 -11.15 -17.18 -2.91
CA GLY A 67 -12.45 -17.84 -2.76
C GLY A 67 -13.09 -17.57 -1.41
N ARG A 68 -12.28 -17.55 -0.34
CA ARG A 68 -12.77 -17.37 1.03
C ARG A 68 -13.20 -15.94 1.33
N PHE A 69 -12.49 -14.96 0.77
CA PHE A 69 -12.68 -13.53 1.01
C PHE A 69 -12.69 -12.76 -0.33
N PRO A 70 -13.68 -13.01 -1.21
CA PRO A 70 -13.66 -12.49 -2.58
C PRO A 70 -13.73 -10.97 -2.68
N ALA A 71 -14.23 -10.30 -1.63
CA ALA A 71 -14.30 -8.86 -1.54
C ALA A 71 -13.10 -8.22 -0.80
N HIS A 72 -12.17 -9.01 -0.25
CA HIS A 72 -11.04 -8.46 0.52
C HIS A 72 -9.87 -8.08 -0.39
N ILE A 73 -9.10 -7.11 0.09
CA ILE A 73 -7.87 -6.63 -0.54
C ILE A 73 -6.72 -7.52 -0.08
N ASP A 74 -6.00 -8.12 -1.03
CA ASP A 74 -4.72 -8.76 -0.76
C ASP A 74 -3.63 -7.69 -0.68
N LEU A 75 -3.19 -7.38 0.54
CA LEU A 75 -2.17 -6.35 0.77
C LEU A 75 -0.79 -6.77 0.24
N ALA A 76 -0.49 -8.07 0.15
CA ALA A 76 0.76 -8.55 -0.42
C ALA A 76 0.77 -8.38 -1.94
N ALA A 77 -0.35 -8.68 -2.61
CA ALA A 77 -0.51 -8.42 -4.04
C ALA A 77 -0.44 -6.92 -4.35
N LEU A 78 -1.07 -6.08 -3.53
CA LEU A 78 -0.98 -4.61 -3.68
C LEU A 78 0.46 -4.13 -3.51
N ALA A 79 1.20 -4.61 -2.50
CA ALA A 79 2.61 -4.26 -2.32
C ALA A 79 3.49 -4.72 -3.50
N ALA A 80 3.20 -5.88 -4.10
CA ALA A 80 3.89 -6.34 -5.31
C ALA A 80 3.58 -5.44 -6.53
N ALA A 81 2.31 -5.07 -6.72
CA ALA A 81 1.89 -4.20 -7.82
C ALA A 81 2.48 -2.78 -7.71
N VAL A 82 2.52 -2.21 -6.49
CA VAL A 82 3.16 -0.91 -6.24
C VAL A 82 4.67 -0.96 -6.51
N ARG A 83 5.35 -2.05 -6.12
CA ARG A 83 6.77 -2.27 -6.46
C ARG A 83 7.01 -2.40 -7.96
N ALA A 84 6.11 -3.04 -8.69
CA ALA A 84 6.19 -3.10 -10.15
C ALA A 84 6.11 -1.72 -10.82
N ARG A 85 5.60 -0.70 -10.12
CA ARG A 85 5.60 0.71 -10.57
C ARG A 85 6.79 1.53 -10.10
N GLY A 86 7.79 0.89 -9.48
CA GLY A 86 9.05 1.53 -9.10
C GLY A 86 9.05 2.20 -7.73
N HIS A 87 8.06 1.92 -6.88
CA HIS A 87 8.02 2.41 -5.50
C HIS A 87 8.37 1.30 -4.51
N ASP A 88 9.10 1.62 -3.45
CA ASP A 88 9.26 0.71 -2.33
C ASP A 88 7.89 0.44 -1.68
N ALA A 89 7.60 -0.82 -1.37
CA ALA A 89 6.40 -1.19 -0.63
C ALA A 89 6.62 -2.46 0.18
N THR A 90 6.08 -2.48 1.39
CA THR A 90 6.15 -3.61 2.30
C THR A 90 4.86 -3.73 3.10
N VAL A 91 4.51 -4.94 3.53
CA VAL A 91 3.42 -5.14 4.49
C VAL A 91 4.04 -5.46 5.84
N ALA A 92 3.71 -4.66 6.85
CA ALA A 92 4.21 -4.85 8.20
C ALA A 92 3.10 -5.30 9.14
N HIS A 93 3.49 -6.12 10.10
CA HIS A 93 2.64 -6.50 11.22
C HIS A 93 2.70 -5.38 12.26
N THR A 94 1.63 -4.59 12.35
CA THR A 94 1.44 -3.64 13.44
C THR A 94 0.81 -4.39 14.62
N GLY A 95 1.07 -3.96 15.86
CA GLY A 95 0.69 -4.71 17.06
C GLY A 95 -0.77 -5.20 17.05
N GLY A 96 -1.04 -6.38 17.62
CA GLY A 96 -2.39 -6.93 17.72
C GLY A 96 -2.89 -7.74 16.51
N GLY A 97 -2.02 -8.14 15.59
CA GLY A 97 -2.39 -8.95 14.42
C GLY A 97 -2.82 -8.13 13.21
N VAL A 98 -2.59 -6.82 13.26
CA VAL A 98 -2.98 -5.86 12.22
C VAL A 98 -1.90 -5.86 11.13
N ALA A 99 -2.34 -5.86 9.88
CA ALA A 99 -1.48 -5.73 8.73
C ALA A 99 -1.64 -4.32 8.13
N VAL A 100 -0.54 -3.63 7.86
CA VAL A 100 -0.55 -2.34 7.15
C VAL A 100 0.45 -2.42 6.01
N LEU A 101 0.01 -2.07 4.81
CA LEU A 101 0.92 -1.84 3.69
C LEU A 101 1.49 -0.44 3.82
N TYR A 102 2.81 -0.32 3.78
CA TYR A 102 3.55 0.92 3.73
C TYR A 102 4.25 1.06 2.39
N ALA A 103 4.21 2.25 1.77
CA ALA A 103 4.78 2.46 0.44
C ALA A 103 5.35 3.87 0.20
N GLY A 104 6.21 3.96 -0.81
CA GLY A 104 6.93 5.18 -1.22
C GLY A 104 8.17 5.46 -0.39
N ARG A 105 8.65 6.71 -0.40
CA ARG A 105 9.82 7.11 0.40
C ARG A 105 9.51 7.23 1.88
N ARG A 106 10.51 6.91 2.70
CA ARG A 106 10.51 7.19 4.15
C ARG A 106 11.11 8.56 4.43
N ALA A 107 10.45 9.35 5.25
CA ALA A 107 10.95 10.64 5.72
C ALA A 107 10.60 10.82 7.20
N PRO A 108 11.45 11.49 8.00
CA PRO A 108 11.10 11.83 9.37
C PRO A 108 9.90 12.79 9.39
N ASP A 109 8.97 12.57 10.32
CA ASP A 109 7.92 13.52 10.67
C ASP A 109 8.45 14.62 11.61
N ARG A 110 7.55 15.48 12.10
CA ARG A 110 7.87 16.56 13.06
C ARG A 110 8.50 16.07 14.36
N HIS A 111 8.32 14.81 14.73
CA HIS A 111 8.90 14.19 15.93
C HIS A 111 10.21 13.45 15.64
N GLY A 112 10.61 13.39 14.36
CA GLY A 112 11.77 12.64 13.89
C GLY A 112 11.47 11.17 13.61
N ASP A 113 10.21 10.74 13.73
CA ASP A 113 9.82 9.37 13.48
C ASP A 113 9.71 9.13 11.97
N LEU A 114 10.30 8.04 11.48
CA LEU A 114 10.31 7.75 10.06
C LEU A 114 8.94 7.27 9.58
N ARG A 115 8.27 8.10 8.78
CA ARG A 115 6.98 7.83 8.14
C ARG A 115 7.13 7.51 6.67
N TRP A 116 6.31 6.60 6.19
CA TRP A 116 6.20 6.31 4.76
C TRP A 116 5.43 7.40 4.01
N SER A 117 5.42 7.34 2.69
CA SER A 117 4.66 8.30 1.89
C SER A 117 3.18 7.91 1.80
N ALA A 118 2.88 6.61 1.85
CA ALA A 118 1.53 6.08 1.90
C ALA A 118 1.43 4.90 2.86
N ALA A 119 0.26 4.75 3.48
CA ALA A 119 -0.18 3.61 4.23
C ALA A 119 -1.56 3.13 3.73
N VAL A 120 -1.74 1.81 3.64
CA VAL A 120 -3.03 1.16 3.31
C VAL A 120 -3.38 0.15 4.39
N GLY A 121 -4.51 0.34 5.07
CA GLY A 121 -4.97 -0.53 6.17
C GLY A 121 -6.06 0.13 7.01
N PRO A 122 -6.42 -0.45 8.17
CA PRO A 122 -5.92 -1.71 8.70
C PRO A 122 -6.38 -2.93 7.90
N GLY A 123 -5.51 -3.91 7.81
CA GLY A 123 -5.82 -5.30 7.48
C GLY A 123 -5.55 -6.23 8.66
N ARG A 124 -5.62 -7.53 8.41
CA ARG A 124 -5.37 -8.59 9.38
C ARG A 124 -4.69 -9.79 8.72
N TYR A 125 -4.02 -10.59 9.54
CA TYR A 125 -3.59 -11.92 9.16
C TYR A 125 -4.68 -12.93 9.59
N PRO A 126 -5.33 -13.66 8.67
CA PRO A 126 -6.46 -14.54 8.99
C PRO A 126 -6.11 -15.79 9.82
N GLY A 127 -4.94 -15.84 10.44
CA GLY A 127 -4.49 -16.86 11.39
C GLY A 127 -3.14 -16.53 12.02
N ARG A 128 -2.71 -17.31 13.02
CA ARG A 128 -1.43 -17.08 13.74
C ARG A 128 -0.18 -17.31 12.87
N ASP A 129 -0.30 -18.12 11.81
CA ASP A 129 0.82 -18.52 10.95
C ASP A 129 0.59 -18.14 9.48
N THR A 130 -0.27 -17.15 9.20
CA THR A 130 -0.58 -16.76 7.82
C THR A 130 0.31 -15.59 7.42
N ASP A 131 1.16 -15.77 6.41
CA ASP A 131 1.90 -14.68 5.73
C ASP A 131 1.02 -13.90 4.73
N PHE A 132 -0.30 -14.03 4.83
CA PHE A 132 -1.25 -13.52 3.83
C PHE A 132 -2.12 -12.40 4.43
N PRO A 133 -1.65 -11.15 4.37
CA PRO A 133 -2.36 -10.01 4.92
C PRO A 133 -3.55 -9.63 4.04
N ILE A 134 -4.74 -9.58 4.63
CA ILE A 134 -5.97 -9.14 3.95
C ILE A 134 -6.56 -7.91 4.62
N ALA A 135 -7.08 -6.97 3.85
CA ALA A 135 -7.88 -5.87 4.37
C ALA A 135 -9.33 -5.97 3.89
N ASP A 136 -10.27 -5.66 4.78
CA ASP A 136 -11.66 -5.46 4.40
C ASP A 136 -11.78 -4.05 3.83
N PRO A 137 -12.24 -3.85 2.57
CA PRO A 137 -12.44 -2.51 2.02
C PRO A 137 -13.27 -1.61 2.93
N ALA A 138 -14.27 -2.15 3.63
CA ALA A 138 -15.11 -1.36 4.52
C ALA A 138 -14.33 -0.70 5.65
N ASP A 139 -13.26 -1.35 6.14
CA ASP A 139 -12.45 -0.86 7.25
C ASP A 139 -11.10 -0.29 6.79
N CYS A 140 -10.81 -0.37 5.48
CA CYS A 140 -9.53 0.03 4.92
C CYS A 140 -9.52 1.49 4.47
N TYR A 141 -8.43 2.17 4.82
CA TYR A 141 -8.10 3.53 4.42
C TYR A 141 -6.76 3.54 3.69
N LEU A 142 -6.64 4.47 2.75
CA LEU A 142 -5.41 4.78 2.04
C LEU A 142 -5.12 6.28 2.18
N GLY A 143 -3.93 6.60 2.64
CA GLY A 143 -3.48 7.99 2.83
C GLY A 143 -2.00 8.05 3.20
N PRO A 144 -1.48 9.24 3.54
CA PRO A 144 -0.16 9.37 4.12
C PRO A 144 -0.03 8.58 5.43
N ASP A 145 1.17 8.11 5.74
CA ASP A 145 1.50 7.42 7.00
C ASP A 145 1.67 8.45 8.13
N ASP A 146 0.60 9.16 8.46
CA ASP A 146 0.54 10.18 9.50
C ASP A 146 -0.84 10.14 10.18
N ASP A 147 -0.87 10.29 11.50
CA ASP A 147 -2.07 10.15 12.32
C ASP A 147 -2.96 11.41 12.25
N ASP A 148 -2.42 12.56 11.85
CA ASP A 148 -3.12 13.85 11.82
C ASP A 148 -3.59 14.29 10.42
N THR A 149 -3.51 13.39 9.43
CA THR A 149 -3.71 13.72 8.01
C THR A 149 -5.06 13.23 7.43
N TRP A 150 -5.25 13.44 6.13
CA TRP A 150 -6.41 12.94 5.38
C TRP A 150 -6.27 11.47 5.01
N GLY A 151 -7.39 10.77 4.89
CA GLY A 151 -7.44 9.39 4.41
C GLY A 151 -8.59 9.20 3.42
N ILE A 152 -8.40 8.28 2.49
CA ILE A 152 -9.40 7.87 1.52
C ILE A 152 -9.90 6.49 1.94
N ARG A 153 -11.18 6.39 2.29
CA ARG A 153 -11.80 5.08 2.52
C ARG A 153 -11.83 4.32 1.21
N VAL A 154 -11.37 3.07 1.23
CA VAL A 154 -11.37 2.23 0.05
C VAL A 154 -12.79 1.73 -0.25
N PRO A 155 -13.39 2.06 -1.40
CA PRO A 155 -14.73 1.58 -1.71
C PRO A 155 -14.76 0.06 -1.98
N PRO A 156 -15.88 -0.62 -1.68
CA PRO A 156 -16.08 -2.00 -2.07
C PRO A 156 -15.97 -2.19 -3.59
N GLY A 157 -15.43 -3.34 -4.02
CA GLY A 157 -15.35 -3.71 -5.44
C GLY A 157 -14.20 -3.07 -6.22
N TRP A 158 -13.32 -2.32 -5.54
CA TRP A 158 -12.10 -1.81 -6.14
C TRP A 158 -11.16 -2.93 -6.57
N THR A 159 -10.66 -2.82 -7.81
CA THR A 159 -9.69 -3.78 -8.34
C THR A 159 -8.29 -3.49 -7.83
N LEU A 160 -7.41 -4.48 -7.93
CA LEU A 160 -5.99 -4.32 -7.62
C LEU A 160 -5.36 -3.18 -8.41
N ASP A 161 -5.71 -3.02 -9.69
CA ASP A 161 -5.18 -1.95 -10.53
C ASP A 161 -5.61 -0.56 -10.05
N LEU A 162 -6.90 -0.39 -9.73
CA LEU A 162 -7.41 0.88 -9.19
C LEU A 162 -6.77 1.24 -7.85
N LEU A 163 -6.60 0.25 -6.97
CA LEU A 163 -5.90 0.45 -5.71
C LEU A 163 -4.43 0.81 -5.90
N THR A 164 -3.77 0.16 -6.86
CA THR A 164 -2.38 0.47 -7.19
C THR A 164 -2.26 1.88 -7.76
N ASP A 165 -3.18 2.29 -8.64
CA ASP A 165 -3.24 3.65 -9.21
C ASP A 165 -3.41 4.71 -8.12
N LEU A 166 -4.37 4.49 -7.22
CA LEU A 166 -4.61 5.43 -6.13
C LEU A 166 -3.42 5.46 -5.16
N THR A 167 -2.81 4.31 -4.84
CA THR A 167 -1.64 4.26 -3.95
C THR A 167 -0.45 5.01 -4.56
N THR A 168 -0.17 4.81 -5.85
CA THR A 168 0.86 5.55 -6.57
C THR A 168 0.58 7.06 -6.61
N ALA A 169 -0.69 7.45 -6.81
CA ALA A 169 -1.08 8.86 -6.81
C ALA A 169 -0.91 9.52 -5.44
N VAL A 170 -1.26 8.82 -4.35
CA VAL A 170 -1.01 9.28 -2.97
C VAL A 170 0.49 9.48 -2.72
N ILE A 171 1.32 8.51 -3.11
CA ILE A 171 2.78 8.63 -2.98
C ILE A 171 3.28 9.87 -3.71
N ALA A 172 2.87 10.08 -4.96
CA ALA A 172 3.30 11.21 -5.76
C ALA A 172 2.90 12.56 -5.15
N GLU A 173 1.68 12.67 -4.62
CA GLU A 173 1.21 13.89 -3.96
C GLU A 173 2.02 14.18 -2.69
N VAL A 174 2.18 13.18 -1.82
CA VAL A 174 2.93 13.34 -0.56
C VAL A 174 4.40 13.66 -0.82
N GLU A 175 5.02 13.03 -1.81
CA GLU A 175 6.40 13.34 -2.20
C GLU A 175 6.53 14.73 -2.83
N ALA A 176 5.53 15.18 -3.61
CA ALA A 176 5.49 16.54 -4.14
C ALA A 176 5.31 17.58 -3.03
N ASP A 177 4.44 17.33 -2.06
CA ASP A 177 4.27 18.17 -0.86
C ASP A 177 5.57 18.28 -0.08
N ARG A 178 6.24 17.15 0.17
CA ARG A 178 7.56 17.13 0.83
C ARG A 178 8.62 17.89 0.03
N ALA A 179 8.63 17.79 -1.30
CA ALA A 179 9.57 18.55 -2.12
C ALA A 179 9.30 20.07 -2.07
N ARG A 180 8.02 20.48 -2.13
CA ARG A 180 7.60 21.87 -1.94
C ARG A 180 8.04 22.38 -0.56
N PHE A 181 7.86 21.57 0.47
CA PHE A 181 8.31 21.85 1.83
C PHE A 181 9.83 22.09 1.89
N THR A 182 10.64 21.16 1.38
CA THR A 182 12.10 21.28 1.39
C THR A 182 12.55 22.56 0.68
N GLN A 183 11.95 22.87 -0.47
CA GLN A 183 12.27 24.09 -1.20
C GLN A 183 11.93 25.37 -0.40
N ALA A 184 10.78 25.39 0.27
CA ALA A 184 10.41 26.51 1.13
C ALA A 184 11.36 26.65 2.33
N ALA A 185 11.78 25.53 2.92
CA ALA A 185 12.72 25.51 4.03
C ALA A 185 14.12 26.00 3.65
N ASP A 186 14.63 25.57 2.50
CA ASP A 186 15.88 26.05 1.95
C ASP A 186 15.82 27.57 1.70
N ALA A 187 14.75 28.06 1.08
CA ALA A 187 14.57 29.49 0.83
C ALA A 187 14.48 30.33 2.12
N ALA A 188 13.80 29.81 3.15
CA ALA A 188 13.72 30.46 4.45
C ALA A 188 15.09 30.53 5.13
N ARG A 189 15.86 29.45 5.08
CA ARG A 189 17.24 29.41 5.59
C ARG A 189 18.12 30.43 4.88
N ASP A 190 18.08 30.46 3.56
CA ASP A 190 18.89 31.39 2.76
C ASP A 190 18.54 32.84 3.09
N ALA A 191 17.25 33.15 3.29
CA ALA A 191 16.80 34.47 3.74
C ALA A 191 17.28 34.82 5.16
N MET A 192 17.26 33.87 6.10
CA MET A 192 17.80 34.06 7.45
C MET A 192 19.31 34.34 7.41
N LEU A 193 20.05 33.59 6.60
CA LEU A 193 21.49 33.76 6.45
C LEU A 193 21.83 35.13 5.84
N ALA A 194 21.11 35.52 4.78
CA ALA A 194 21.27 36.83 4.15
C ALA A 194 20.98 37.98 5.13
N ALA A 195 19.92 37.86 5.94
CA ALA A 195 19.60 38.85 6.97
C ALA A 195 20.67 38.95 8.05
N PHE A 196 21.22 37.80 8.48
CA PHE A 196 22.32 37.73 9.44
C PHE A 196 23.59 38.41 8.90
N THR A 197 24.02 38.06 7.69
CA THR A 197 25.20 38.67 7.06
C THR A 197 25.05 40.18 6.87
N ALA A 198 23.84 40.65 6.54
CA ALA A 198 23.56 42.07 6.42
C ALA A 198 23.70 42.83 7.75
N HIS A 199 23.32 42.20 8.87
CA HIS A 199 23.45 42.79 10.21
C HIS A 199 24.86 42.64 10.81
N TYR A 200 25.58 41.58 10.43
CA TYR A 200 26.90 41.23 10.97
C TYR A 200 27.92 40.98 9.84
N PRO A 201 28.35 42.02 9.11
CA PRO A 201 29.20 41.87 7.91
C PRO A 201 30.61 41.32 8.19
N HIS A 202 31.02 41.28 9.46
CA HIS A 202 32.32 40.73 9.88
C HIS A 202 32.24 39.28 10.38
N ALA A 203 31.04 38.71 10.51
CA ALA A 203 30.85 37.32 10.89
C ALA A 203 30.91 36.42 9.65
N ASP A 204 31.60 35.28 9.75
CA ASP A 204 31.58 34.24 8.72
C ASP A 204 30.38 33.30 8.95
N PRO A 205 29.36 33.30 8.09
CA PRO A 205 28.19 32.43 8.22
C PRO A 205 28.44 30.98 7.75
N THR A 206 29.55 30.71 7.06
CA THR A 206 29.85 29.42 6.41
C THR A 206 29.81 28.22 7.36
N PRO A 207 30.32 28.30 8.62
CA PRO A 207 30.24 27.18 9.56
C PRO A 207 28.80 26.81 9.96
N VAL A 208 27.89 27.79 10.01
CA VAL A 208 26.48 27.58 10.38
C VAL A 208 25.70 26.99 9.22
N ALA A 209 25.98 27.45 7.99
CA ALA A 209 25.34 26.91 6.78
C ALA A 209 25.73 25.45 6.49
N ALA A 210 26.94 25.05 6.89
CA ALA A 210 27.46 23.68 6.74
C ALA A 210 27.10 22.74 7.90
N ASP A 211 26.42 23.21 8.95
CA ASP A 211 26.07 22.39 10.12
C ASP A 211 24.77 21.61 9.89
N ASP A 212 24.89 20.29 9.72
CA ASP A 212 23.77 19.35 9.59
C ASP A 212 22.79 19.41 10.77
N THR A 213 23.26 19.78 11.97
CA THR A 213 22.43 19.91 13.18
C THR A 213 21.53 21.13 13.07
N PHE A 214 22.06 22.26 12.62
CA PHE A 214 21.28 23.47 12.37
C PHE A 214 20.26 23.24 11.25
N ASN A 215 20.69 22.60 10.15
CA ASN A 215 19.81 22.25 9.03
C ASN A 215 18.64 21.36 9.48
N ARG A 216 18.92 20.35 10.32
CA ARG A 216 17.87 19.49 10.89
C ARG A 216 16.93 20.27 11.80
N ALA A 217 17.47 21.12 12.68
CA ALA A 217 16.65 21.93 13.59
C ALA A 217 15.72 22.90 12.84
N CYS A 218 16.21 23.58 11.80
CA CYS A 218 15.39 24.43 10.94
C CYS A 218 14.30 23.63 10.22
N THR A 219 14.66 22.45 9.68
CA THR A 219 13.71 21.54 9.03
C THR A 219 12.61 21.11 10.00
N THR A 220 12.97 20.71 11.22
CA THR A 220 12.01 20.33 12.27
C THR A 220 11.10 21.49 12.68
N LEU A 221 11.65 22.69 12.89
CA LEU A 221 10.87 23.89 13.24
C LEU A 221 9.86 24.27 12.16
N LEU A 222 10.28 24.22 10.89
CA LEU A 222 9.42 24.54 9.76
C LEU A 222 8.36 23.46 9.52
N ALA A 223 8.69 22.18 9.75
CA ALA A 223 7.73 21.08 9.69
C ALA A 223 6.63 21.26 10.76
N GLY A 224 7.03 21.59 12.00
CA GLY A 224 6.09 21.92 13.07
C GLY A 224 5.23 23.15 12.75
N TRP A 225 5.81 24.21 12.22
CA TRP A 225 5.06 25.42 11.84
C TRP A 225 4.03 25.13 10.74
N LEU A 226 4.40 24.35 9.71
CA LEU A 226 3.47 23.99 8.64
C LEU A 226 2.35 23.08 9.13
N ASP A 227 2.61 22.14 10.04
CA ASP A 227 1.54 21.35 10.67
C ASP A 227 0.56 22.21 11.48
N GLU A 228 1.07 23.24 12.16
CA GLU A 228 0.23 24.16 12.95
C GLU A 228 -0.56 25.15 12.08
N HIS A 229 -0.05 25.50 10.89
CA HIS A 229 -0.55 26.63 10.09
C HIS A 229 -1.11 26.24 8.71
N LEU A 230 -0.89 25.01 8.25
CA LEU A 230 -1.74 24.42 7.23
C LEU A 230 -3.08 24.13 7.91
N PRO A 231 -4.21 24.64 7.38
CA PRO A 231 -5.50 24.19 7.88
C PRO A 231 -5.50 22.67 7.78
N GLY A 232 -5.85 22.01 8.89
CA GLY A 232 -6.04 20.56 8.96
C GLY A 232 -7.23 20.14 8.09
N ASP A 233 -7.18 20.42 6.79
CA ASP A 233 -8.03 19.81 5.80
C ASP A 233 -7.61 18.35 5.76
N ARG A 234 -8.21 17.59 6.69
CA ARG A 234 -8.29 16.12 6.69
C ARG A 234 -9.09 15.60 5.49
N ARG A 235 -9.15 16.40 4.42
CA ARG A 235 -9.84 16.11 3.18
C ARG A 235 -8.77 15.73 2.15
N PRO A 236 -8.97 14.61 1.44
CA PRO A 236 -8.08 14.24 0.37
C PRO A 236 -8.08 15.33 -0.72
N PRO A 237 -6.91 15.61 -1.34
CA PRO A 237 -6.81 16.46 -2.52
C PRO A 237 -7.87 16.09 -3.57
N ALA A 238 -8.47 17.10 -4.21
CA ALA A 238 -9.66 16.91 -5.06
C ALA A 238 -9.43 15.91 -6.21
N HIS A 239 -8.22 15.86 -6.76
CA HIS A 239 -7.88 14.91 -7.82
C HIS A 239 -7.79 13.45 -7.31
N LEU A 240 -7.30 13.24 -6.08
CA LEU A 240 -7.30 11.94 -5.42
C LEU A 240 -8.71 11.52 -5.03
N ALA A 241 -9.53 12.46 -4.55
CA ALA A 241 -10.96 12.22 -4.28
C ALA A 241 -11.71 11.85 -5.56
N ALA A 242 -11.41 12.49 -6.69
CA ALA A 242 -12.00 12.16 -7.99
C ALA A 242 -11.54 10.79 -8.50
N LEU A 243 -10.27 10.42 -8.27
CA LEU A 243 -9.76 9.08 -8.57
C LEU A 243 -10.46 8.02 -7.71
N ALA A 244 -10.67 8.31 -6.42
CA ALA A 244 -11.40 7.49 -5.46
C ALA A 244 -12.89 7.31 -5.80
N ALA A 245 -13.47 8.27 -6.51
CA ALA A 245 -14.86 8.21 -6.96
C ALA A 245 -15.05 7.40 -8.26
N ARG A 246 -13.98 6.94 -8.90
CA ARG A 246 -14.11 6.13 -10.13
C ARG A 246 -14.79 4.80 -9.80
N THR A 247 -15.90 4.55 -10.46
CA THR A 247 -16.58 3.24 -10.40
C THR A 247 -15.74 2.25 -11.20
N PRO A 248 -15.48 1.03 -10.68
CA PRO A 248 -14.98 -0.05 -11.51
C PRO A 248 -16.00 -0.29 -12.63
N THR A 249 -15.66 0.01 -13.88
CA THR A 249 -16.46 -0.44 -15.02
C THR A 249 -16.39 -1.96 -15.04
N GLY A 250 -17.46 -2.61 -14.56
CA GLY A 250 -17.58 -4.05 -14.64
C GLY A 250 -17.56 -4.52 -16.10
N PRO A 251 -17.09 -5.75 -16.37
CA PRO A 251 -17.27 -6.38 -17.67
C PRO A 251 -18.76 -6.73 -17.83
N GLY A 252 -19.59 -5.77 -18.27
CA GLY A 252 -21.03 -5.98 -18.34
C GLY A 252 -21.86 -4.98 -19.15
N ASP A 253 -21.35 -3.77 -19.45
CA ASP A 253 -22.12 -2.74 -20.17
C ASP A 253 -21.74 -2.61 -21.66
N ALA A 254 -21.51 -3.74 -22.33
CA ALA A 254 -21.72 -3.79 -23.77
C ALA A 254 -23.20 -4.10 -24.01
N ALA A 255 -24.05 -3.08 -23.90
CA ALA A 255 -25.43 -3.16 -24.35
C ALA A 255 -25.44 -3.53 -25.85
N GLU A 256 -25.90 -4.75 -26.16
CA GLU A 256 -26.29 -5.14 -27.50
C GLU A 256 -27.28 -4.10 -28.06
N PRO A 257 -27.03 -3.53 -29.26
CA PRO A 257 -28.04 -2.72 -29.92
C PRO A 257 -29.22 -3.64 -30.28
N ALA A 258 -30.35 -3.41 -29.62
CA ALA A 258 -31.61 -4.08 -29.91
C ALA A 258 -31.93 -3.96 -31.40
N GLY A 259 -32.04 -5.13 -32.05
CA GLY A 259 -32.38 -5.25 -33.46
C GLY A 259 -33.70 -4.55 -33.80
N GLN A 260 -33.66 -3.77 -34.86
CA GLN A 260 -34.86 -3.31 -35.56
C GLN A 260 -35.52 -4.53 -36.24
N ARG A 261 -36.79 -4.76 -35.91
CA ARG A 261 -37.75 -5.43 -36.78
C ARG A 261 -38.67 -4.38 -37.37
#